data_AF-A0A9E0P2A9-F1
#
_entry.id   AF-A0A9E0P2A9-F1
#
_cell.length_a   1.000
_cell.length_b   1.000
_cell.length_c   1.000
_cell.angle_alpha   90.00
_cell.angle_beta   90.00
_cell.angle_gamma   90.00
#
_symmetry.space_group_name_H-M   'P 1'
#
loop_
_entity.id
_entity.type
_entity.pdbx_description
1 polymer ?
#
loop_
_entity_poly.entity_id
_entity_poly.type
_entity_poly.pdbx_seq_one_letter_code
_entity_poly.pdbx_strand_id
1 'polypeptide(L)'
;GQTGADRAALDFAIARNIPYGGWLPRGRKTEDGALDPKYQLKEMPTTDYAKRTEQNVLDADGTVIISHGFPVAGSALTLEFTRRHGRPCLPLDLKETPLEKAAQRLVSWLEENRIRVLNVAGPRAGRDPAIYKAVMNLLQQSIAGKKSVDVVLFDFGGVLAEEGWKGGLQAMAHANGLEAADLLMIAADTVYETGYILGKGSENQFWDAMRRKTGIKGDYAHLRDEILSRFILRERMIDLVRKLKSDNFVVGILSDQTDMLDKLNARMNFFQEFDHVFNSYHMGKGKRDATLFDDIAGRLKTPPHRILFIDDDPGNIERAKQKGWQTIHYAEEAMFDAQVNRLLDI
;
A
#
# COMPACT_ATOMS: atom_id res chain seq x y z
N GLY A 1 -13.25 27.60 -3.63
CA GLY A 1 -13.28 26.64 -4.75
C GLY A 1 -13.13 27.31 -6.10
N GLN A 2 -12.21 28.27 -6.21
CA GLN A 2 -11.73 28.78 -7.50
C GLN A 2 -10.89 27.70 -8.23
N THR A 3 -10.78 27.74 -9.56
CA THR A 3 -10.13 26.73 -10.44
C THR A 3 -8.72 26.24 -10.07
N GLY A 4 -7.91 27.04 -9.39
CA GLY A 4 -6.52 26.71 -9.05
C GLY A 4 -6.40 25.99 -7.71
N ALA A 5 -5.68 26.61 -6.77
CA ALA A 5 -5.37 26.01 -5.47
C ALA A 5 -6.61 25.55 -4.69
N ASP A 6 -7.65 26.38 -4.62
CA ASP A 6 -8.87 26.01 -3.88
C ASP A 6 -9.55 24.76 -4.46
N ARG A 7 -9.56 24.58 -5.79
CA ARG A 7 -10.18 23.42 -6.45
C ARG A 7 -9.36 22.17 -6.18
N ALA A 8 -8.03 22.26 -6.32
CA ALA A 8 -7.13 21.15 -5.99
C ALA A 8 -7.35 20.64 -4.56
N ALA A 9 -7.50 21.53 -3.58
CA ALA A 9 -7.77 21.13 -2.20
C ALA A 9 -9.12 20.40 -2.03
N LEU A 10 -10.17 20.84 -2.73
CA LEU A 10 -11.47 20.18 -2.70
C LEU A 10 -11.41 18.80 -3.35
N ASP A 11 -10.78 18.70 -4.52
CA ASP A 11 -10.63 17.42 -5.23
C ASP A 11 -9.80 16.42 -4.42
N PHE A 12 -8.72 16.90 -3.78
CA PHE A 12 -7.92 16.10 -2.84
C PHE A 12 -8.77 15.56 -1.68
N ALA A 13 -9.56 16.43 -1.04
CA ALA A 13 -10.38 16.04 0.09
C ALA A 13 -11.47 15.03 -0.31
N ILE A 14 -12.13 15.25 -1.46
CA ILE A 14 -13.13 14.34 -2.02
C ILE A 14 -12.50 12.97 -2.31
N ALA A 15 -11.35 12.94 -2.99
CA ALA A 15 -10.66 11.69 -3.34
C ALA A 15 -10.23 10.88 -2.11
N ARG A 16 -9.98 11.55 -0.98
CA ARG A 16 -9.51 10.93 0.27
C ARG A 16 -10.60 10.78 1.35
N ASN A 17 -11.87 11.04 1.02
CA ASN A 17 -13.00 11.03 1.97
C ASN A 17 -12.75 11.91 3.22
N ILE A 18 -12.00 13.00 3.05
CA ILE A 18 -11.77 13.98 4.12
C ILE A 18 -12.98 14.93 4.16
N PRO A 19 -13.59 15.17 5.34
CA PRO A 19 -14.64 16.17 5.47
C PRO A 19 -14.19 17.53 4.95
N TYR A 20 -14.97 18.12 4.04
CA TYR A 20 -14.65 19.40 3.42
C TYR A 20 -15.84 20.36 3.46
N GLY A 21 -15.57 21.64 3.26
CA GLY A 21 -16.58 22.69 3.28
C GLY A 21 -15.99 24.06 2.95
N GLY A 22 -16.70 25.11 3.34
CA GLY A 22 -16.31 26.50 3.14
C GLY A 22 -17.31 27.30 2.33
N TRP A 23 -16.91 28.51 1.99
CA TRP A 23 -17.76 29.54 1.40
C TRP A 23 -17.32 29.92 -0.01
N LEU A 24 -18.31 30.21 -0.86
CA LEU A 24 -18.13 30.71 -2.22
C LEU A 24 -19.06 31.92 -2.49
N PRO A 25 -18.79 32.76 -3.50
CA PRO A 25 -19.66 33.91 -3.79
C PRO A 25 -21.03 33.46 -4.33
N ARG A 26 -22.07 34.25 -4.07
CA ARG A 26 -23.43 34.04 -4.60
C ARG A 26 -23.42 33.69 -6.09
N GLY A 27 -24.19 32.68 -6.47
CA GLY A 27 -24.24 32.16 -7.83
C GLY A 27 -23.08 31.24 -8.19
N ARG A 28 -22.40 30.66 -7.18
CA ARG A 28 -21.34 29.67 -7.37
C ARG A 28 -20.18 30.14 -8.25
N LYS A 29 -19.92 31.45 -8.29
CA LYS A 29 -19.04 32.08 -9.29
C LYS A 29 -17.58 31.64 -9.17
N THR A 30 -17.01 31.14 -10.27
CA THR A 30 -15.59 30.86 -10.50
C THR A 30 -15.13 31.57 -11.79
N GLU A 31 -13.86 31.45 -12.16
CA GLU A 31 -13.33 32.07 -13.40
C GLU A 31 -13.79 31.34 -14.67
N ASP A 32 -14.10 30.05 -14.56
CA ASP A 32 -14.50 29.14 -15.62
C ASP A 32 -16.02 28.89 -15.67
N GLY A 33 -16.80 29.61 -14.85
CA GLY A 33 -18.26 29.51 -14.84
C GLY A 33 -18.84 29.38 -13.43
N ALA A 34 -19.97 28.69 -13.32
CA ALA A 34 -20.54 28.32 -12.03
C ALA A 34 -19.91 27.00 -11.55
N LEU A 35 -19.58 26.93 -10.26
CA LEU A 35 -19.05 25.75 -9.64
C LEU A 35 -20.06 24.59 -9.68
N ASP A 36 -19.61 23.42 -10.14
CA ASP A 36 -20.41 22.18 -10.15
C ASP A 36 -21.08 21.91 -8.79
N PRO A 37 -22.38 21.54 -8.74
CA PRO A 37 -23.08 21.19 -7.51
C PRO A 37 -22.45 20.06 -6.68
N LYS A 38 -21.60 19.21 -7.27
CA LYS A 38 -20.90 18.13 -6.55
C LYS A 38 -20.06 18.65 -5.38
N TYR A 39 -19.58 19.89 -5.44
CA TYR A 39 -18.84 20.53 -4.36
C TYR A 39 -19.82 21.12 -3.33
N GLN A 40 -19.90 20.49 -2.16
CA GLN A 40 -20.79 20.87 -1.05
C GLN A 40 -20.26 22.10 -0.27
N LEU A 41 -20.32 23.27 -0.88
CA LEU A 41 -19.93 24.56 -0.30
C LEU A 41 -21.13 25.47 -0.05
N LYS A 42 -21.02 26.36 0.94
CA LYS A 42 -22.03 27.35 1.31
C LYS A 42 -21.91 28.61 0.44
N GLU A 43 -23.04 29.12 -0.04
CA GLU A 43 -23.06 30.38 -0.78
C GLU A 43 -23.11 31.58 0.15
N MET A 44 -22.27 32.57 -0.13
CA MET A 44 -22.36 33.88 0.49
C MET A 44 -23.60 34.62 -0.04
N PRO A 45 -24.20 35.54 0.73
CA PRO A 45 -25.29 36.42 0.24
C PRO A 45 -24.82 37.47 -0.78
N THR A 46 -23.53 37.49 -1.12
CA THR A 46 -22.88 38.47 -2.00
C THR A 46 -22.02 37.77 -3.05
N THR A 47 -21.86 38.42 -4.21
CA THR A 47 -20.97 37.98 -5.30
C THR A 47 -19.51 38.39 -5.07
N ASP A 48 -19.20 39.06 -3.96
CA ASP A 48 -17.87 39.55 -3.62
C ASP A 48 -16.91 38.42 -3.20
N TYR A 49 -15.82 38.27 -3.97
CA TYR A 49 -14.76 37.31 -3.68
C TYR A 49 -13.96 37.64 -2.42
N ALA A 50 -13.87 38.92 -1.99
CA ALA A 50 -13.20 39.28 -0.76
C ALA A 50 -13.94 38.70 0.45
N LYS A 51 -15.27 38.83 0.47
CA LYS A 51 -16.13 38.34 1.57
C LYS A 51 -16.08 36.84 1.77
N ARG A 52 -16.13 36.04 0.69
CA ARG A 52 -15.94 34.58 0.81
C ARG A 52 -14.53 34.23 1.29
N THR A 53 -13.51 35.02 0.91
CA THR A 53 -12.11 34.74 1.29
C THR A 53 -11.91 35.00 2.77
N GLU A 54 -12.42 36.13 3.27
CA GLU A 54 -12.42 36.47 4.70
C GLU A 54 -13.17 35.41 5.53
N GLN A 55 -14.36 34.98 5.10
CA GLN A 55 -15.12 33.96 5.83
C GLN A 55 -14.40 32.60 5.90
N ASN A 56 -13.75 32.18 4.81
CA ASN A 56 -12.97 30.92 4.82
C ASN A 56 -11.76 31.00 5.76
N VAL A 57 -11.14 32.18 5.91
CA VAL A 57 -10.08 32.41 6.90
C VAL A 57 -10.62 32.35 8.33
N LEU A 58 -11.81 32.92 8.57
CA LEU A 58 -12.43 32.95 9.89
C LEU A 58 -12.91 31.58 10.37
N ASP A 59 -13.44 30.74 9.48
CA ASP A 59 -14.00 29.43 9.81
C ASP A 59 -12.94 28.32 9.94
N ALA A 60 -11.70 28.58 9.51
CA ALA A 60 -10.59 27.63 9.60
C ALA A 60 -9.73 27.85 10.86
N ASP A 61 -9.08 26.78 11.32
CA ASP A 61 -8.09 26.85 12.41
C ASP A 61 -6.79 27.49 11.91
N GLY A 62 -6.48 27.35 10.62
CA GLY A 62 -5.32 27.94 9.99
C GLY A 62 -5.43 27.92 8.47
N THR A 63 -4.62 28.77 7.82
CA THR A 63 -4.58 28.88 6.36
C THR A 63 -3.17 28.59 5.82
N VAL A 64 -3.05 27.67 4.88
CA VAL A 64 -1.86 27.55 4.04
C VAL A 64 -2.08 28.29 2.73
N ILE A 65 -1.10 29.12 2.33
CA ILE A 65 -1.12 29.85 1.06
C ILE A 65 -0.01 29.29 0.19
N ILE A 66 -0.38 28.58 -0.88
CA ILE A 66 0.54 27.90 -1.79
C ILE A 66 0.65 28.73 -3.07
N SER A 67 1.88 29.03 -3.50
CA SER A 67 2.15 29.82 -4.71
C SER A 67 3.48 29.45 -5.37
N HIS A 68 3.67 29.86 -6.63
CA HIS A 68 5.00 29.98 -7.25
C HIS A 68 5.40 31.46 -7.29
N GLY A 69 6.34 31.86 -6.45
CA GLY A 69 6.65 33.25 -6.18
C GLY A 69 5.77 33.88 -5.09
N PHE A 70 6.00 35.17 -4.87
CA PHE A 70 5.31 35.93 -3.83
C PHE A 70 3.78 36.00 -4.03
N PRO A 71 2.96 35.83 -2.96
CA PRO A 71 1.50 35.92 -3.05
C PRO A 71 1.02 37.27 -3.60
N VAL A 72 0.12 37.22 -4.59
CA VAL A 72 -0.46 38.41 -5.25
C VAL A 72 -1.97 38.29 -5.41
N ALA A 73 -2.67 39.44 -5.55
CA ALA A 73 -4.13 39.53 -5.69
C ALA A 73 -4.88 38.74 -4.59
N GLY A 74 -5.69 37.74 -4.96
CA GLY A 74 -6.49 36.96 -4.01
C GLY A 74 -5.66 36.28 -2.91
N SER A 75 -4.44 35.81 -3.23
CA SER A 75 -3.54 35.22 -2.25
C SER A 75 -2.97 36.26 -1.28
N ALA A 76 -2.65 37.47 -1.77
CA ALA A 76 -2.21 38.58 -0.92
C ALA A 76 -3.32 39.05 0.02
N LEU A 77 -4.56 39.12 -0.49
CA LEU A 77 -5.73 39.45 0.31
C LEU A 77 -6.00 38.38 1.39
N THR A 78 -5.81 37.10 1.07
CA THR A 78 -5.90 36.01 2.05
C THR A 78 -4.87 36.19 3.16
N LEU A 79 -3.62 36.51 2.81
CA LEU A 79 -2.55 36.80 3.78
C LEU A 79 -2.86 38.02 4.65
N GLU A 80 -3.52 39.02 4.09
CA GLU A 80 -3.97 40.18 4.85
C GLU A 80 -5.06 39.80 5.86
N PHE A 81 -6.06 39.02 5.44
CA PHE A 81 -7.13 38.57 6.34
C PHE A 81 -6.61 37.68 7.47
N THR A 82 -5.66 36.78 7.20
CA THR A 82 -5.09 35.94 8.26
C THR A 82 -4.38 36.79 9.32
N ARG A 83 -3.60 37.80 8.90
CA ARG A 83 -2.97 38.77 9.80
C ARG A 83 -4.00 39.58 10.58
N ARG A 84 -5.01 40.12 9.89
CA ARG A 84 -6.06 40.96 10.48
C ARG A 84 -6.83 40.23 11.58
N HIS A 85 -7.11 38.95 11.37
CA HIS A 85 -7.92 38.13 12.28
C HIS A 85 -7.08 37.26 13.23
N GLY A 86 -5.75 37.44 13.25
CA GLY A 86 -4.85 36.67 14.12
C GLY A 86 -4.88 35.16 13.88
N ARG A 87 -5.22 34.73 12.66
CA ARG A 87 -5.31 33.30 12.30
C ARG A 87 -3.93 32.77 11.86
N PRO A 88 -3.50 31.59 12.35
CA PRO A 88 -2.28 30.94 11.88
C PRO A 88 -2.23 30.88 10.34
N CYS A 89 -1.10 31.28 9.78
CA CYS A 89 -0.90 31.31 8.33
C CYS A 89 0.47 30.77 7.95
N LEU A 90 0.51 29.85 6.98
CA LEU A 90 1.74 29.32 6.39
C LEU A 90 1.82 29.67 4.90
N PRO A 91 2.62 30.68 4.51
CA PRO A 91 2.97 30.89 3.12
C PRO A 91 4.01 29.85 2.66
N LEU A 92 3.74 29.16 1.56
CA LEU A 92 4.65 28.21 0.90
C LEU A 92 4.87 28.63 -0.55
N ASP A 93 6.09 29.09 -0.82
CA ASP A 93 6.56 29.35 -2.18
C ASP A 93 7.25 28.11 -2.74
N LEU A 94 6.57 27.45 -3.69
CA LEU A 94 7.06 26.24 -4.36
C LEU A 94 8.07 26.53 -5.47
N LYS A 95 8.34 27.81 -5.78
CA LYS A 95 9.45 28.20 -6.64
C LYS A 95 10.78 28.20 -5.88
N GLU A 96 10.75 28.53 -4.59
CA GLU A 96 11.94 28.62 -3.74
C GLU A 96 12.12 27.39 -2.83
N THR A 97 11.03 26.71 -2.47
CA THR A 97 11.06 25.55 -1.58
C THR A 97 10.76 24.28 -2.37
N PRO A 98 11.70 23.31 -2.42
CA PRO A 98 11.44 21.99 -3.00
C PRO A 98 10.23 21.32 -2.33
N LEU A 99 9.48 20.54 -3.11
CA LEU A 99 8.21 19.95 -2.69
C LEU A 99 8.31 19.17 -1.38
N GLU A 100 9.34 18.34 -1.21
CA GLU A 100 9.55 17.53 -0.01
C GLU A 100 9.77 18.38 1.25
N LYS A 101 10.55 19.47 1.13
CA LYS A 101 10.74 20.42 2.23
C LYS A 101 9.47 21.21 2.52
N ALA A 102 8.72 21.58 1.49
CA ALA A 102 7.42 22.24 1.66
C ALA A 102 6.43 21.32 2.37
N ALA A 103 6.42 20.03 2.04
CA ALA A 103 5.58 19.03 2.68
C ALA A 103 5.92 18.84 4.15
N GLN A 104 7.20 18.67 4.49
CA GLN A 104 7.68 18.60 5.87
C GLN A 104 7.26 19.84 6.68
N ARG A 105 7.46 21.04 6.11
CA ARG A 105 7.05 22.30 6.75
C ARG A 105 5.54 22.37 6.97
N LEU A 106 4.74 21.91 6.01
CA LEU A 106 3.28 21.86 6.17
C LEU A 106 2.90 20.91 7.31
N VAL A 107 3.45 19.70 7.34
CA VAL A 107 3.17 18.71 8.40
C VAL A 107 3.51 19.26 9.79
N SER A 108 4.73 19.77 9.99
CA SER A 108 5.15 20.34 11.28
C SER A 108 4.25 21.49 11.71
N TRP A 109 3.93 22.39 10.78
CA TRP A 109 3.08 23.54 11.07
C TRP A 109 1.64 23.13 11.43
N LEU A 110 1.06 22.12 10.77
CA LEU A 110 -0.25 21.58 11.12
C LEU A 110 -0.29 21.02 12.55
N GLU A 111 0.75 20.28 12.94
CA GLU A 111 0.87 19.69 14.28
C GLU A 111 1.08 20.74 15.37
N GLU A 112 2.06 21.64 15.17
CA GLU A 112 2.41 22.71 16.12
C GLU A 112 1.23 23.63 16.41
N ASN A 113 0.45 23.97 15.38
CA ASN A 113 -0.71 24.86 15.49
C ASN A 113 -2.02 24.11 15.78
N ARG A 114 -1.99 22.77 15.87
CA ARG A 114 -3.15 21.90 16.12
C ARG A 114 -4.30 22.16 15.14
N ILE A 115 -3.98 22.33 13.87
CA ILE A 115 -4.94 22.63 12.81
C ILE A 115 -5.85 21.42 12.57
N ARG A 116 -7.16 21.55 12.81
CA ARG A 116 -8.16 20.51 12.48
C ARG A 116 -8.95 20.86 11.23
N VAL A 117 -9.18 22.15 10.99
CA VAL A 117 -9.80 22.70 9.78
C VAL A 117 -8.76 23.54 9.05
N LEU A 118 -8.24 23.01 7.94
CA LEU A 118 -7.26 23.68 7.09
C LEU A 118 -7.95 24.41 5.94
N ASN A 119 -7.74 25.73 5.84
CA ASN A 119 -8.04 26.48 4.63
C ASN A 119 -6.82 26.45 3.68
N VAL A 120 -7.03 26.02 2.45
CA VAL A 120 -5.99 25.99 1.41
C VAL A 120 -6.28 27.07 0.37
N ALA A 121 -5.35 28.01 0.23
CA ALA A 121 -5.48 29.14 -0.68
C ALA A 121 -4.29 29.24 -1.64
N GLY A 122 -4.49 29.93 -2.75
CA GLY A 122 -3.46 30.15 -3.77
C GLY A 122 -4.02 30.80 -5.03
N PRO A 123 -3.20 31.01 -6.07
CA PRO A 123 -3.68 31.58 -7.33
C PRO A 123 -4.72 30.68 -8.01
N ARG A 124 -5.55 31.32 -8.83
CA ARG A 124 -6.46 30.67 -9.78
C ARG A 124 -5.69 30.14 -11.00
N ALA A 125 -6.23 29.14 -11.69
CA ALA A 125 -5.55 28.48 -12.80
C ALA A 125 -5.19 29.45 -13.95
N GLY A 126 -6.06 30.42 -14.26
CA GLY A 126 -5.77 31.45 -15.26
C GLY A 126 -4.62 32.39 -14.91
N ARG A 127 -4.15 32.42 -13.66
CA ARG A 127 -2.95 33.16 -13.23
C ARG A 127 -1.73 32.27 -13.14
N ASP A 128 -1.90 31.05 -12.65
CA ASP A 128 -0.85 30.05 -12.53
C ASP A 128 -1.41 28.69 -12.95
N PRO A 129 -1.19 28.28 -14.21
CA PRO A 129 -1.70 27.01 -14.72
C PRO A 129 -1.12 25.78 -14.01
N ALA A 130 0.05 25.90 -13.38
CA ALA A 130 0.72 24.79 -12.71
C ALA A 130 0.25 24.59 -11.26
N ILE A 131 -0.42 25.59 -10.67
CA ILE A 131 -0.73 25.58 -9.24
C ILE A 131 -1.62 24.42 -8.81
N TYR A 132 -2.58 24.02 -9.64
CA TYR A 132 -3.49 22.92 -9.31
C TYR A 132 -2.71 21.63 -9.02
N LYS A 133 -1.82 21.25 -9.95
CA LYS A 133 -0.98 20.06 -9.82
C LYS A 133 0.00 20.19 -8.66
N ALA A 134 0.58 21.37 -8.47
CA ALA A 134 1.51 21.61 -7.38
C ALA A 134 0.85 21.46 -5.99
N VAL A 135 -0.38 21.97 -5.82
CA VAL A 135 -1.17 21.81 -4.59
C VAL A 135 -1.54 20.35 -4.38
N MET A 136 -2.02 19.65 -5.40
CA MET A 136 -2.32 18.21 -5.30
C MET A 136 -1.11 17.41 -4.80
N ASN A 137 0.05 17.61 -5.44
CA ASN A 137 1.28 16.91 -5.06
C ASN A 137 1.72 17.24 -3.63
N LEU A 138 1.63 18.51 -3.23
CA LEU A 138 1.99 18.93 -1.88
C LEU A 138 1.06 18.30 -0.84
N LEU A 139 -0.26 18.34 -1.06
CA LEU A 139 -1.24 17.74 -0.16
C LEU A 139 -1.11 16.21 -0.12
N GLN A 140 -0.80 15.56 -1.25
CA GLN A 140 -0.50 14.13 -1.29
C GLN A 140 0.73 13.77 -0.44
N GLN A 141 1.79 14.57 -0.47
CA GLN A 141 2.98 14.34 0.35
C GLN A 141 2.79 14.70 1.83
N SER A 142 1.95 15.70 2.13
CA SER A 142 1.81 16.25 3.49
C SER A 142 0.65 15.64 4.28
N ILE A 143 -0.46 15.38 3.59
CA ILE A 143 -1.71 14.87 4.12
C ILE A 143 -2.01 13.51 3.49
N ALA A 144 -0.98 12.83 2.97
CA ALA A 144 -1.03 11.38 2.87
C ALA A 144 -1.53 10.90 4.23
N GLY A 145 -2.73 10.32 4.28
CA GLY A 145 -3.15 9.58 5.46
C GLY A 145 -1.97 8.71 5.82
N LYS A 146 -1.48 8.78 7.07
CA LYS A 146 -0.38 7.94 7.57
C LYS A 146 -0.47 6.62 6.84
N LYS A 147 0.51 6.30 5.96
CA LYS A 147 0.42 5.12 5.10
C LYS A 147 -0.14 3.99 5.96
N SER A 148 -1.31 3.48 5.58
CA SER A 148 -1.98 2.50 6.43
C SER A 148 -1.12 1.24 6.57
N VAL A 149 -0.21 1.04 5.60
CA VAL A 149 0.75 -0.04 5.48
C VAL A 149 2.15 0.53 5.22
N ASP A 150 3.16 -0.01 5.90
CA ASP A 150 4.59 0.25 5.60
C ASP A 150 5.29 -0.95 4.97
N VAL A 151 4.85 -2.15 5.37
CA VAL A 151 5.46 -3.42 4.96
C VAL A 151 4.46 -4.24 4.18
N VAL A 152 4.87 -4.76 3.03
CA VAL A 152 4.07 -5.71 2.24
C VAL A 152 4.81 -7.04 2.17
N LEU A 153 4.19 -8.08 2.73
CA LEU A 153 4.68 -9.45 2.69
C LEU A 153 3.83 -10.28 1.72
N PHE A 154 4.49 -11.06 0.88
CA PHE A 154 3.86 -11.91 -0.12
C PHE A 154 4.13 -13.38 0.18
N ASP A 155 3.12 -14.24 0.05
CA ASP A 155 3.39 -15.65 -0.15
C ASP A 155 4.14 -15.90 -1.47
N PHE A 156 4.81 -17.03 -1.56
CA PHE A 156 5.54 -17.41 -2.76
C PHE A 156 4.70 -18.24 -3.73
N GLY A 157 4.37 -19.49 -3.38
CA GLY A 157 3.51 -20.34 -4.21
C GLY A 157 2.09 -19.79 -4.26
N GLY A 158 1.43 -19.86 -5.42
CA GLY A 158 0.09 -19.31 -5.61
C GLY A 158 0.07 -17.79 -5.86
N VAL A 159 0.94 -17.03 -5.17
CA VAL A 159 1.02 -15.55 -5.23
C VAL A 159 2.16 -15.04 -6.11
N LEU A 160 3.42 -15.06 -5.66
CA LEU A 160 4.57 -14.58 -6.48
C LEU A 160 4.91 -15.54 -7.63
N ALA A 161 4.57 -16.81 -7.49
CA ALA A 161 4.78 -17.85 -8.47
C ALA A 161 3.52 -18.73 -8.61
N GLU A 162 3.46 -19.52 -9.67
CA GLU A 162 2.51 -20.63 -9.74
C GLU A 162 2.71 -21.61 -8.56
N GLU A 163 1.66 -22.36 -8.23
CA GLU A 163 1.66 -23.31 -7.11
C GLU A 163 2.42 -24.62 -7.46
N GLY A 164 3.73 -24.51 -7.64
CA GLY A 164 4.58 -25.59 -8.15
C GLY A 164 4.58 -26.86 -7.30
N TRP A 165 4.44 -26.73 -5.98
CA TRP A 165 4.30 -27.88 -5.06
C TRP A 165 3.09 -28.75 -5.40
N LYS A 166 1.90 -28.14 -5.50
CA LYS A 166 0.67 -28.87 -5.84
C LYS A 166 0.70 -29.35 -7.28
N GLY A 167 1.14 -28.52 -8.22
CA GLY A 167 1.25 -28.92 -9.63
C GLY A 167 2.19 -30.12 -9.83
N GLY A 168 3.32 -30.14 -9.12
CA GLY A 168 4.28 -31.24 -9.16
C GLY A 168 3.71 -32.52 -8.58
N LEU A 169 3.06 -32.43 -7.41
CA LEU A 169 2.39 -33.58 -6.79
C LEU A 169 1.23 -34.11 -7.64
N GLN A 170 0.44 -33.25 -8.28
CA GLN A 170 -0.61 -33.69 -9.20
C GLN A 170 -0.05 -34.47 -10.39
N ALA A 171 1.04 -33.98 -10.99
CA ALA A 171 1.70 -34.69 -12.08
C ALA A 171 2.29 -36.03 -11.64
N MET A 172 2.92 -36.05 -10.47
CA MET A 172 3.43 -37.27 -9.85
C MET A 172 2.33 -38.28 -9.55
N ALA A 173 1.17 -37.84 -9.03
CA ALA A 173 0.02 -38.70 -8.79
C ALA A 173 -0.44 -39.36 -10.08
N HIS A 174 -0.61 -38.55 -11.14
CA HIS A 174 -0.99 -39.06 -12.46
C HIS A 174 0.02 -40.08 -13.01
N ALA A 175 1.32 -39.78 -12.94
CA ALA A 175 2.38 -40.68 -13.41
C ALA A 175 2.46 -42.01 -12.62
N ASN A 176 1.97 -42.04 -11.38
CA ASN A 176 1.99 -43.22 -10.53
C ASN A 176 0.62 -43.91 -10.41
N GLY A 177 -0.40 -43.44 -11.15
CA GLY A 177 -1.76 -43.99 -11.08
C GLY A 177 -2.42 -43.80 -9.71
N LEU A 178 -2.09 -42.71 -9.02
CA LEU A 178 -2.64 -42.33 -7.71
C LEU A 178 -3.67 -41.21 -7.86
N GLU A 179 -4.62 -41.16 -6.93
CA GLU A 179 -5.53 -40.02 -6.82
C GLU A 179 -4.79 -38.78 -6.32
N ALA A 180 -4.89 -37.68 -7.07
CA ALA A 180 -4.13 -36.47 -6.78
C ALA A 180 -4.50 -35.83 -5.44
N ALA A 181 -5.79 -35.86 -5.06
CA ALA A 181 -6.26 -35.32 -3.79
C ALA A 181 -5.63 -36.05 -2.59
N ASP A 182 -5.57 -37.39 -2.66
CA ASP A 182 -4.98 -38.23 -1.61
C ASP A 182 -3.47 -37.98 -1.50
N LEU A 183 -2.76 -37.90 -2.64
CA LEU A 183 -1.32 -37.65 -2.61
C LEU A 183 -1.00 -36.26 -2.02
N LEU A 184 -1.78 -35.24 -2.37
CA LEU A 184 -1.63 -33.89 -1.82
C LEU A 184 -1.84 -33.86 -0.32
N MET A 185 -2.88 -34.52 0.18
CA MET A 185 -3.16 -34.61 1.62
C MET A 185 -2.00 -35.33 2.35
N ILE A 186 -1.58 -36.49 1.85
CA ILE A 186 -0.47 -37.25 2.44
C ILE A 186 0.82 -36.44 2.41
N ALA A 187 1.11 -35.71 1.34
CA ALA A 187 2.29 -34.86 1.23
C ALA A 187 2.26 -33.71 2.23
N ALA A 188 1.10 -33.05 2.40
CA ALA A 188 0.91 -31.97 3.36
C ALA A 188 1.15 -32.46 4.79
N ASP A 189 0.68 -33.64 5.18
CA ASP A 189 0.97 -34.18 6.52
C ASP A 189 2.44 -34.60 6.65
N THR A 190 2.96 -35.28 5.62
CA THR A 190 4.31 -35.87 5.65
C THR A 190 5.41 -34.81 5.71
N VAL A 191 5.22 -33.65 5.06
CA VAL A 191 6.23 -32.58 5.09
C VAL A 191 6.37 -31.95 6.49
N TYR A 192 5.29 -31.96 7.28
CA TYR A 192 5.30 -31.52 8.68
C TYR A 192 5.80 -32.62 9.63
N GLU A 193 5.32 -33.86 9.46
CA GLU A 193 5.76 -35.01 10.26
C GLU A 193 7.28 -35.23 10.19
N THR A 194 7.86 -35.09 8.99
CA THR A 194 9.31 -35.22 8.78
C THR A 194 10.08 -34.00 9.26
N GLY A 195 9.40 -32.88 9.56
CA GLY A 195 10.01 -31.61 9.90
C GLY A 195 10.70 -30.92 8.73
N TYR A 196 10.56 -31.43 7.49
CA TYR A 196 11.25 -30.89 6.33
C TYR A 196 10.83 -29.45 6.03
N ILE A 197 9.54 -29.12 6.13
CA ILE A 197 9.04 -27.75 5.92
C ILE A 197 9.57 -26.73 6.95
N LEU A 198 10.10 -27.21 8.08
CA LEU A 198 10.64 -26.39 9.17
C LEU A 198 12.17 -26.51 9.31
N GLY A 199 12.85 -27.11 8.33
CA GLY A 199 14.30 -27.30 8.37
C GLY A 199 14.82 -28.25 9.46
N LYS A 200 13.92 -29.04 10.06
CA LYS A 200 14.25 -30.05 11.10
C LYS A 200 14.46 -31.44 10.50
N GLY A 201 14.09 -31.63 9.25
CA GLY A 201 14.31 -32.84 8.47
C GLY A 201 14.85 -32.53 7.09
N SER A 202 15.20 -33.59 6.37
CA SER A 202 15.79 -33.52 5.03
C SER A 202 14.80 -33.90 3.93
N GLU A 203 15.10 -33.44 2.71
CA GLU A 203 14.40 -33.83 1.49
C GLU A 203 14.32 -35.35 1.33
N ASN A 204 15.41 -36.07 1.58
CA ASN A 204 15.46 -37.53 1.46
C ASN A 204 14.50 -38.21 2.44
N GLN A 205 14.42 -37.73 3.68
CA GLN A 205 13.50 -38.28 4.69
C GLN A 205 12.04 -38.06 4.30
N PHE A 206 11.73 -36.88 3.73
CA PHE A 206 10.41 -36.60 3.18
C PHE A 206 10.07 -37.59 2.05
N TRP A 207 10.94 -37.76 1.07
CA TRP A 207 10.69 -38.68 -0.04
C TRP A 207 10.60 -40.14 0.38
N ASP A 208 11.45 -40.58 1.32
CA ASP A 208 11.36 -41.93 1.89
C ASP A 208 10.03 -42.17 2.61
N ALA A 209 9.52 -41.17 3.33
CA ALA A 209 8.22 -41.26 3.97
C ALA A 209 7.09 -41.28 2.95
N MET A 210 7.14 -40.43 1.91
CA MET A 210 6.18 -40.44 0.80
C MET A 210 6.14 -41.81 0.13
N ARG A 211 7.30 -42.39 -0.23
CA ARG A 211 7.38 -43.73 -0.83
C ARG A 211 6.73 -44.80 0.03
N ARG A 212 7.01 -44.81 1.34
CA ARG A 212 6.40 -45.77 2.26
C ARG A 212 4.88 -45.64 2.34
N LYS A 213 4.35 -44.42 2.33
CA LYS A 213 2.92 -44.16 2.49
C LYS A 213 2.11 -44.34 1.20
N THR A 214 2.71 -44.08 0.05
CA THR A 214 1.96 -43.94 -1.22
C THR A 214 2.42 -44.90 -2.31
N GLY A 215 3.61 -45.50 -2.16
CA GLY A 215 4.23 -46.33 -3.20
C GLY A 215 4.77 -45.55 -4.40
N ILE A 216 4.85 -44.21 -4.31
CA ILE A 216 5.37 -43.36 -5.39
C ILE A 216 6.77 -43.81 -5.82
N LYS A 217 7.04 -43.78 -7.13
CA LYS A 217 8.32 -44.18 -7.73
C LYS A 217 9.03 -42.98 -8.35
N GLY A 218 10.34 -43.14 -8.56
CA GLY A 218 11.23 -42.10 -9.10
C GLY A 218 12.38 -41.82 -8.14
N ASP A 219 13.54 -41.44 -8.68
CA ASP A 219 14.67 -40.97 -7.86
C ASP A 219 14.40 -39.57 -7.28
N TYR A 220 15.17 -39.17 -6.26
CA TYR A 220 14.94 -37.90 -5.57
C TYR A 220 15.11 -36.68 -6.48
N ALA A 221 16.04 -36.72 -7.43
CA ALA A 221 16.29 -35.59 -8.31
C ALA A 221 15.10 -35.38 -9.24
N HIS A 222 14.56 -36.47 -9.80
CA HIS A 222 13.38 -36.43 -10.64
C HIS A 222 12.15 -35.91 -9.87
N LEU A 223 11.85 -36.46 -8.70
CA LEU A 223 10.70 -36.02 -7.87
C LEU A 223 10.83 -34.54 -7.47
N ARG A 224 12.04 -34.08 -7.15
CA ARG A 224 12.33 -32.67 -6.88
C ARG A 224 12.10 -31.80 -8.11
N ASP A 225 12.64 -32.17 -9.26
CA ASP A 225 12.56 -31.36 -10.47
C ASP A 225 11.13 -31.30 -11.02
N GLU A 226 10.30 -32.33 -10.79
CA GLU A 226 8.85 -32.26 -11.06
C GLU A 226 8.20 -31.12 -10.25
N ILE A 227 8.61 -30.88 -9.01
CA ILE A 227 8.11 -29.74 -8.22
C ILE A 227 8.74 -28.43 -8.69
N LEU A 228 10.07 -28.36 -8.76
CA LEU A 228 10.80 -27.11 -9.04
C LEU A 228 10.47 -26.51 -10.40
N SER A 229 10.29 -27.36 -11.43
CA SER A 229 10.00 -26.90 -12.80
C SER A 229 8.64 -26.21 -12.95
N ARG A 230 7.75 -26.37 -11.99
CA ARG A 230 6.39 -25.81 -11.99
C ARG A 230 6.25 -24.54 -11.17
N PHE A 231 7.32 -24.07 -10.53
CA PHE A 231 7.36 -22.73 -9.96
C PHE A 231 7.76 -21.73 -11.05
N ILE A 232 6.75 -21.15 -11.68
CA ILE A 232 6.92 -20.09 -12.68
C ILE A 232 6.62 -18.75 -12.00
N LEU A 233 7.60 -17.83 -11.99
CA LEU A 233 7.41 -16.49 -11.42
C LEU A 233 6.34 -15.72 -12.21
N ARG A 234 5.47 -15.02 -11.48
CA ARG A 234 4.51 -14.10 -12.08
C ARG A 234 5.17 -12.74 -12.25
N GLU A 235 5.64 -12.43 -13.47
CA GLU A 235 6.34 -11.17 -13.78
C GLU A 235 5.56 -9.93 -13.28
N ARG A 236 4.24 -9.92 -13.46
CA ARG A 236 3.38 -8.83 -12.97
C ARG A 236 3.50 -8.62 -11.46
N MET A 237 3.63 -9.68 -10.66
CA MET A 237 3.80 -9.56 -9.21
C MET A 237 5.19 -9.04 -8.85
N ILE A 238 6.22 -9.42 -9.61
CA ILE A 238 7.57 -8.88 -9.45
C ILE A 238 7.59 -7.38 -9.82
N ASP A 239 6.89 -6.97 -10.86
CA ASP A 239 6.75 -5.54 -11.21
C ASP A 239 6.01 -4.75 -10.11
N LEU A 240 5.00 -5.34 -9.48
CA LEU A 240 4.37 -4.76 -8.30
C LEU A 240 5.37 -4.60 -7.14
N VAL A 241 6.17 -5.63 -6.85
CA VAL A 241 7.21 -5.56 -5.81
C VAL A 241 8.19 -4.42 -6.09
N ARG A 242 8.67 -4.28 -7.33
CA ARG A 242 9.57 -3.19 -7.74
C ARG A 242 8.93 -1.81 -7.57
N LYS A 243 7.66 -1.66 -7.96
CA LYS A 243 6.89 -0.42 -7.78
C LYS A 243 6.74 -0.06 -6.30
N LEU A 244 6.35 -1.02 -5.47
CA LEU A 244 6.22 -0.81 -4.03
C LEU A 244 7.56 -0.39 -3.40
N LYS A 245 8.65 -1.01 -3.82
CA LYS A 245 9.99 -0.62 -3.37
C LYS A 245 10.36 0.80 -3.79
N SER A 246 10.04 1.21 -5.03
CA SER A 246 10.26 2.60 -5.48
C SER A 246 9.38 3.62 -4.73
N ASP A 247 8.23 3.19 -4.24
CA ASP A 247 7.32 3.99 -3.44
C ASP A 247 7.65 3.96 -1.93
N ASN A 248 8.85 3.50 -1.55
CA ASN A 248 9.35 3.39 -0.18
C ASN A 248 8.50 2.48 0.73
N PHE A 249 7.99 1.36 0.21
CA PHE A 249 7.52 0.25 1.04
C PHE A 249 8.67 -0.72 1.33
N VAL A 250 8.65 -1.35 2.51
CA VAL A 250 9.46 -2.54 2.77
C VAL A 250 8.73 -3.74 2.18
N VAL A 251 9.41 -4.51 1.35
CA VAL A 251 8.80 -5.66 0.66
C VAL A 251 9.50 -6.95 1.05
N GLY A 252 8.73 -8.02 1.26
CA GLY A 252 9.30 -9.30 1.66
C GLY A 252 8.48 -10.51 1.26
N ILE A 253 9.12 -11.68 1.35
CA ILE A 253 8.48 -12.98 1.18
C ILE A 253 8.14 -13.54 2.56
N LEU A 254 6.94 -14.08 2.74
CA LEU A 254 6.53 -14.89 3.88
C LEU A 254 5.93 -16.19 3.37
N SER A 255 6.71 -17.27 3.38
CA SER A 255 6.30 -18.53 2.77
C SER A 255 6.61 -19.75 3.63
N ASP A 256 5.65 -20.68 3.67
CA ASP A 256 5.87 -22.03 4.16
C ASP A 256 6.47 -22.84 3.00
N GLN A 257 7.80 -22.86 2.92
CA GLN A 257 8.57 -23.55 1.90
C GLN A 257 9.72 -24.34 2.51
N THR A 258 10.30 -25.22 1.72
CA THR A 258 11.50 -25.99 2.11
C THR A 258 12.76 -25.26 1.63
N ASP A 259 13.91 -25.94 1.60
CA ASP A 259 15.13 -25.45 0.94
C ASP A 259 14.93 -25.25 -0.60
N MET A 260 13.81 -25.72 -1.15
CA MET A 260 13.42 -25.51 -2.53
C MET A 260 13.34 -24.03 -2.90
N LEU A 261 12.93 -23.15 -1.98
CA LEU A 261 12.88 -21.71 -2.25
C LEU A 261 14.27 -21.13 -2.54
N ASP A 262 15.30 -21.60 -1.82
CA ASP A 262 16.69 -21.19 -2.06
C ASP A 262 17.20 -21.74 -3.41
N LYS A 263 16.84 -22.99 -3.75
CA LYS A 263 17.18 -23.61 -5.04
C LYS A 263 16.54 -22.84 -6.20
N LEU A 264 15.30 -22.39 -6.06
CA LEU A 264 14.61 -21.55 -7.03
C LEU A 264 15.30 -20.19 -7.16
N ASN A 265 15.65 -19.56 -6.04
CA ASN A 265 16.39 -18.30 -6.08
C ASN A 265 17.77 -18.45 -6.74
N ALA A 266 18.50 -19.53 -6.50
CA ALA A 266 19.78 -19.78 -7.16
C ALA A 266 19.65 -19.87 -8.69
N ARG A 267 18.49 -20.31 -9.21
CA ARG A 267 18.20 -20.40 -10.65
C ARG A 267 17.68 -19.08 -11.25
N MET A 268 16.87 -18.34 -10.52
CA MET A 268 16.10 -17.19 -11.05
C MET A 268 16.53 -15.83 -10.49
N ASN A 269 17.35 -15.80 -9.43
CA ASN A 269 17.92 -14.62 -8.79
C ASN A 269 16.89 -13.53 -8.44
N PHE A 270 15.78 -13.90 -7.78
CA PHE A 270 14.70 -12.97 -7.45
C PHE A 270 14.75 -12.43 -6.01
N PHE A 271 15.53 -13.02 -5.10
CA PHE A 271 15.65 -12.53 -3.71
C PHE A 271 16.16 -11.08 -3.64
N GLN A 272 16.96 -10.64 -4.60
CA GLN A 272 17.46 -9.26 -4.68
C GLN A 272 16.36 -8.21 -4.78
N GLU A 273 15.16 -8.58 -5.24
CA GLU A 273 14.01 -7.67 -5.34
C GLU A 273 13.42 -7.37 -3.95
N PHE A 274 13.64 -8.25 -2.96
CA PHE A 274 13.02 -8.20 -1.64
C PHE A 274 13.99 -7.73 -0.55
N ASP A 275 13.47 -7.05 0.46
CA ASP A 275 14.24 -6.62 1.63
C ASP A 275 14.34 -7.75 2.68
N HIS A 276 13.32 -8.61 2.72
CA HIS A 276 13.21 -9.72 3.67
C HIS A 276 12.69 -11.00 3.01
N VAL A 277 13.22 -12.15 3.46
CA VAL A 277 12.71 -13.47 3.11
C VAL A 277 12.49 -14.26 4.41
N PHE A 278 11.24 -14.50 4.74
CA PHE A 278 10.77 -15.30 5.86
C PHE A 278 10.32 -16.67 5.32
N ASN A 279 11.25 -17.63 5.32
CA ASN A 279 10.98 -19.00 4.91
C ASN A 279 10.86 -19.90 6.15
N SER A 280 9.77 -20.67 6.26
CA SER A 280 9.55 -21.59 7.37
C SER A 280 10.71 -22.56 7.61
N TYR A 281 11.38 -22.99 6.54
CA TYR A 281 12.56 -23.86 6.60
C TYR A 281 13.67 -23.26 7.47
N HIS A 282 13.95 -21.97 7.30
CA HIS A 282 15.00 -21.26 8.05
C HIS A 282 14.53 -20.77 9.41
N MET A 283 13.22 -20.51 9.56
CA MET A 283 12.65 -19.99 10.80
C MET A 283 12.32 -21.09 11.82
N GLY A 284 12.20 -22.35 11.39
CA GLY A 284 11.77 -23.45 12.24
C GLY A 284 10.29 -23.39 12.66
N LYS A 285 9.53 -22.47 12.07
CA LYS A 285 8.11 -22.18 12.32
C LYS A 285 7.42 -21.82 11.01
N GLY A 286 6.22 -22.35 10.78
CA GLY A 286 5.39 -22.03 9.62
C GLY A 286 4.16 -21.21 10.01
N LYS A 287 3.35 -20.80 9.02
CA LYS A 287 2.18 -19.89 9.18
C LYS A 287 1.08 -20.43 10.09
N ARG A 288 1.14 -21.71 10.45
CA ARG A 288 0.26 -22.36 11.45
C ARG A 288 0.70 -22.13 12.89
N ASP A 289 1.96 -21.72 13.11
CA ASP A 289 2.48 -21.41 14.43
C ASP A 289 1.86 -20.10 14.96
N ALA A 290 1.31 -20.16 16.18
CA ALA A 290 0.59 -19.06 16.79
C ALA A 290 1.46 -17.83 17.08
N THR A 291 2.79 -17.95 17.11
CA THR A 291 3.70 -16.83 17.39
C THR A 291 4.33 -16.23 16.13
N LEU A 292 4.24 -16.89 14.97
CA LEU A 292 5.00 -16.49 13.77
C LEU A 292 4.79 -15.02 13.40
N PHE A 293 3.53 -14.60 13.30
CA PHE A 293 3.17 -13.24 12.90
C PHE A 293 3.65 -12.19 13.93
N ASP A 294 3.59 -12.50 15.22
CA ASP A 294 4.11 -11.61 16.27
C ASP A 294 5.64 -11.50 16.21
N ASP A 295 6.32 -12.64 15.99
CA ASP A 295 7.77 -12.71 15.85
C ASP A 295 8.26 -11.90 14.64
N ILE A 296 7.56 -12.01 13.50
CA ILE A 296 7.87 -11.25 12.28
C ILE A 296 7.63 -9.75 12.50
N ALA A 297 6.50 -9.35 13.07
CA ALA A 297 6.20 -7.95 13.36
C ALA A 297 7.26 -7.33 14.31
N GLY A 298 7.68 -8.08 15.34
CA GLY A 298 8.75 -7.69 16.25
C GLY A 298 10.10 -7.54 15.55
N ARG A 299 10.45 -8.46 14.64
CA ARG A 299 11.70 -8.40 13.85
C ARG A 299 11.72 -7.21 12.89
N LEU A 300 10.59 -6.91 12.25
CA LEU A 300 10.41 -5.75 11.38
C LEU A 300 10.33 -4.43 12.16
N LYS A 301 10.05 -4.49 13.47
CA LYS A 301 9.74 -3.33 14.32
C LYS A 301 8.55 -2.52 13.79
N THR A 302 7.57 -3.22 13.22
CA THR A 302 6.40 -2.61 12.59
C THR A 302 5.13 -3.03 13.34
N PRO A 303 4.25 -2.09 13.73
CA PRO A 303 2.96 -2.44 14.31
C PRO A 303 2.15 -3.33 13.35
N PRO A 304 1.44 -4.36 13.85
CA PRO A 304 0.67 -5.29 13.01
C PRO A 304 -0.23 -4.64 11.96
N HIS A 305 -0.99 -3.60 12.34
CA HIS A 305 -1.91 -2.91 11.45
C HIS A 305 -1.23 -2.17 10.27
N ARG A 306 0.10 -2.05 10.28
CA ARG A 306 0.93 -1.47 9.22
C ARG A 306 1.63 -2.52 8.36
N ILE A 307 1.32 -3.80 8.55
CA ILE A 307 1.82 -4.90 7.73
C ILE A 307 0.66 -5.42 6.89
N LEU A 308 0.85 -5.44 5.58
CA LEU A 308 -0.04 -6.08 4.63
C LEU A 308 0.52 -7.46 4.27
N PHE A 309 -0.31 -8.49 4.35
CA PHE A 309 0.03 -9.83 3.92
C PHE A 309 -0.87 -10.32 2.79
N ILE A 310 -0.24 -10.80 1.72
CA ILE A 310 -0.90 -11.28 0.51
C ILE A 310 -0.64 -12.78 0.39
N ASP A 311 -1.69 -13.58 0.45
CA ASP A 311 -1.63 -15.05 0.49
C ASP A 311 -2.86 -15.63 -0.24
N ASP A 312 -2.72 -16.78 -0.88
CA ASP A 312 -3.82 -17.47 -1.58
C ASP A 312 -4.57 -18.47 -0.67
N ASP A 313 -4.01 -18.84 0.48
CA ASP A 313 -4.66 -19.69 1.48
C ASP A 313 -5.53 -18.85 2.45
N PRO A 314 -6.85 -19.06 2.50
CA PRO A 314 -7.73 -18.29 3.37
C PRO A 314 -7.45 -18.53 4.87
N GLY A 315 -6.86 -19.67 5.24
CA GLY A 315 -6.49 -19.95 6.63
C GLY A 315 -5.31 -19.10 7.09
N ASN A 316 -4.31 -18.90 6.25
CA ASN A 316 -3.17 -18.00 6.49
C ASN A 316 -3.65 -16.56 6.66
N ILE A 317 -4.55 -16.12 5.78
CA ILE A 317 -5.19 -14.80 5.83
C ILE A 317 -5.91 -14.60 7.17
N GLU A 318 -6.71 -15.58 7.60
CA GLU A 318 -7.46 -15.45 8.86
C GLU A 318 -6.53 -15.40 10.08
N ARG A 319 -5.47 -16.22 10.12
CA ARG A 319 -4.46 -16.17 11.19
C ARG A 319 -3.74 -14.82 11.26
N ALA A 320 -3.38 -14.25 10.11
CA ALA A 320 -2.76 -12.92 10.05
C ALA A 320 -3.72 -11.81 10.53
N LYS A 321 -5.00 -11.85 10.10
CA LYS A 321 -6.02 -10.91 10.55
C LYS A 321 -6.23 -10.95 12.06
N GLN A 322 -6.26 -12.13 12.66
CA GLN A 322 -6.38 -12.30 14.13
C GLN A 322 -5.22 -11.65 14.90
N LYS A 323 -4.07 -11.48 14.26
CA LYS A 323 -2.90 -10.78 14.80
C LYS A 323 -2.90 -9.28 14.51
N GLY A 324 -3.97 -8.76 13.88
CA GLY A 324 -4.13 -7.36 13.56
C GLY A 324 -3.41 -6.92 12.29
N TRP A 325 -2.96 -7.85 11.45
CA TRP A 325 -2.37 -7.53 10.14
C TRP A 325 -3.46 -7.14 9.15
N GLN A 326 -3.10 -6.27 8.20
CA GLN A 326 -3.90 -6.11 6.99
C GLN A 326 -3.65 -7.27 6.05
N THR A 327 -4.65 -7.66 5.26
CA THR A 327 -4.53 -8.86 4.42
C THR A 327 -5.27 -8.70 3.10
N ILE A 328 -4.74 -9.30 2.04
CA ILE A 328 -5.45 -9.53 0.78
C ILE A 328 -5.40 -11.02 0.47
N HIS A 329 -6.57 -11.63 0.29
CA HIS A 329 -6.68 -13.00 -0.19
C HIS A 329 -6.53 -13.01 -1.71
N TYR A 330 -5.46 -13.60 -2.23
CA TYR A 330 -5.17 -13.66 -3.65
C TYR A 330 -5.93 -14.83 -4.30
N ALA A 331 -7.15 -14.57 -4.77
CA ALA A 331 -7.98 -15.54 -5.46
C ALA A 331 -8.40 -15.09 -6.87
N GLU A 332 -8.76 -13.81 -7.02
CA GLU A 332 -9.19 -13.23 -8.29
C GLU A 332 -8.44 -11.92 -8.61
N GLU A 333 -7.92 -11.82 -9.82
CA GLU A 333 -7.00 -10.76 -10.24
C GLU A 333 -7.65 -9.37 -10.23
N ALA A 334 -8.91 -9.25 -10.67
CA ALA A 334 -9.63 -7.98 -10.68
C ALA A 334 -9.92 -7.45 -9.27
N MET A 335 -10.21 -8.35 -8.32
CA MET A 335 -10.42 -7.97 -6.92
C MET A 335 -9.11 -7.57 -6.25
N PHE A 336 -8.02 -8.27 -6.60
CA PHE A 336 -6.68 -7.97 -6.11
C PHE A 336 -6.26 -6.53 -6.42
N ASP A 337 -6.38 -6.07 -7.67
CA ASP A 337 -5.98 -4.71 -8.04
C ASP A 337 -6.76 -3.63 -7.29
N ALA A 338 -8.07 -3.81 -7.16
CA ALA A 338 -8.92 -2.88 -6.43
C ALA A 338 -8.51 -2.79 -4.95
N GLN A 339 -8.15 -3.92 -4.33
CA GLN A 339 -7.70 -3.96 -2.94
C GLN A 339 -6.31 -3.38 -2.76
N VAL A 340 -5.37 -3.69 -3.65
CA VAL A 340 -4.00 -3.13 -3.64
C VAL A 340 -4.06 -1.61 -3.72
N ASN A 341 -4.77 -1.06 -4.71
CA ASN A 341 -4.89 0.40 -4.88
C ASN A 341 -5.55 1.05 -3.66
N ARG A 342 -6.55 0.40 -3.05
CA ARG A 342 -7.23 0.91 -1.86
C ARG A 342 -6.34 0.93 -0.61
N LEU A 343 -5.53 -0.10 -0.39
CA LEU A 343 -4.75 -0.24 0.85
C LEU A 343 -3.40 0.47 0.78
N LEU A 344 -2.82 0.56 -0.42
CA LEU A 344 -1.47 1.07 -0.62
C LEU A 344 -1.44 2.48 -1.25
N ASP A 345 -2.58 3.00 -1.71
CA ASP A 345 -2.71 4.31 -2.36
C ASP A 345 -1.78 4.47 -3.60
N ILE A 346 -1.57 3.40 -4.38
CA ILE A 346 -0.67 3.34 -5.55
C ILE A 346 -1.38 3.28 -6.91
#